data_AF-A0ABD7UAQ5-F1
#
_entry.id   AF-A0ABD7UAQ5-F1
#
_cell.length_a   1.000
_cell.length_b   1.000
_cell.length_c   1.000
_cell.angle_alpha   90.00
_cell.angle_beta   90.00
_cell.angle_gamma   90.00
#
_symmetry.space_group_name_H-M   'P 1'
#
loop_
_entity.id
_entity.type
_entity.pdbx_description
1 polymer ?
#
loop_
_entity_poly.entity_id
_entity_poly.type
_entity_poly.pdbx_seq_one_letter_code
_entity_poly.pdbx_strand_id
1 'polypeptide(L)'
;MSKDSHYAVRRNAAGNPNTPADTLVELSKDGDWAVRSSAAGNPNTPADTLIELSKDSHWAVRSSVAGNPNTPADTLVELSKDSHYAVRRNAAGNPNTP
;
A
#
# COMPACT_ATOMS: atom_id res chain seq x y z
N MET A 1 14.47 23.24 -11.08
CA MET A 1 13.22 22.81 -10.43
C MET A 1 12.90 21.38 -10.88
N SER A 2 12.11 20.62 -10.12
CA SER A 2 11.31 19.47 -10.61
C SER A 2 11.78 18.02 -10.42
N LYS A 3 12.45 17.67 -9.31
CA LYS A 3 12.25 16.31 -8.75
C LYS A 3 11.09 16.31 -7.76
N ASP A 4 10.97 17.38 -6.98
CA ASP A 4 9.93 17.53 -5.97
C ASP A 4 8.51 17.60 -6.53
N SER A 5 8.33 18.30 -7.65
CA SER A 5 7.02 18.40 -8.30
C SER A 5 6.58 17.07 -8.92
N HIS A 6 7.51 16.25 -9.41
CA HIS A 6 7.17 15.00 -10.07
C HIS A 6 6.77 13.92 -9.06
N TYR A 7 7.40 13.86 -7.87
CA TYR A 7 6.94 12.90 -6.83
C TYR A 7 5.61 13.33 -6.22
N ALA A 8 5.40 14.63 -5.98
CA ALA A 8 4.16 15.13 -5.37
C ALA A 8 2.94 14.80 -6.24
N VAL A 9 3.05 14.98 -7.57
CA VAL A 9 2.00 14.61 -8.52
C VAL A 9 1.72 13.11 -8.49
N ARG A 10 2.74 12.24 -8.55
CA ARG A 10 2.56 10.79 -8.53
C ARG A 10 1.99 10.28 -7.20
N ARG A 11 2.43 10.85 -6.09
CA ARG A 11 1.89 10.55 -4.76
C ARG A 11 0.41 10.95 -4.65
N ASN A 12 0.06 12.14 -5.12
CA ASN A 12 -1.32 12.62 -5.13
C ASN A 12 -2.21 11.75 -6.03
N ALA A 13 -1.70 11.34 -7.20
CA ALA A 13 -2.40 10.38 -8.06
C ALA A 13 -2.58 9.03 -7.35
N ALA A 14 -1.54 8.50 -6.72
CA ALA A 14 -1.61 7.23 -6.00
C ALA A 14 -2.61 7.25 -4.84
N GLY A 15 -2.71 8.37 -4.11
CA GLY A 15 -3.65 8.52 -2.99
C GLY A 15 -5.08 8.92 -3.38
N ASN A 16 -5.36 9.24 -4.65
CA ASN A 16 -6.69 9.66 -5.09
C ASN A 16 -7.62 8.44 -5.23
N PRO A 17 -8.75 8.37 -4.50
CA PRO A 17 -9.67 7.23 -4.52
C PRO A 17 -10.39 7.04 -5.86
N ASN A 18 -10.22 7.94 -6.84
CA ASN A 18 -10.73 7.79 -8.21
C ASN A 18 -9.65 7.33 -9.19
N THR A 19 -8.42 7.07 -8.73
CA THR A 19 -7.36 6.59 -9.62
C THR A 19 -7.67 5.18 -10.09
N PRO A 20 -7.60 4.92 -11.42
CA PRO A 20 -7.86 3.60 -11.98
C PRO A 20 -6.89 2.54 -11.46
N ALA A 21 -7.37 1.30 -11.32
CA ALA A 21 -6.59 0.16 -10.86
C ALA A 21 -5.28 -0.04 -11.65
N ASP A 22 -5.32 0.03 -12.99
CA ASP A 22 -4.14 -0.13 -13.84
C ASP A 22 -3.08 0.96 -13.55
N THR A 23 -3.51 2.18 -13.24
CA THR A 23 -2.60 3.26 -12.85
C THR A 23 -1.99 3.00 -11.47
N LEU A 24 -2.76 2.43 -10.53
CA LEU A 24 -2.26 2.05 -9.21
C LEU A 24 -1.24 0.89 -9.30
N VAL A 25 -1.41 -0.04 -10.24
CA VAL A 25 -0.43 -1.11 -10.53
C VAL A 25 0.90 -0.54 -11.04
N GLU A 26 0.87 0.55 -11.80
CA GLU A 26 2.11 1.19 -12.24
C GLU A 26 2.74 2.03 -11.11
N LEU A 27 1.93 2.74 -10.33
CA LEU A 27 2.40 3.54 -9.18
C LEU A 27 2.90 2.69 -8.02
N SER A 28 2.46 1.43 -7.89
CA SER A 28 2.97 0.48 -6.89
C SER A 28 4.42 0.10 -7.15
N LYS A 29 4.95 0.30 -8.37
CA LYS A 29 6.33 0.00 -8.74
C LYS A 29 7.25 1.22 -8.65
N ASP A 30 6.74 2.34 -8.15
CA ASP A 30 7.51 3.60 -8.10
C ASP A 30 8.76 3.47 -7.23
N GLY A 31 9.84 4.14 -7.62
CA GLY A 31 11.08 4.17 -6.83
C GLY A 31 10.92 4.82 -5.45
N ASP A 32 9.94 5.71 -5.30
CA ASP A 32 9.65 6.39 -4.05
C ASP A 32 8.65 5.59 -3.18
N TRP A 33 9.09 5.22 -1.97
CA TRP A 33 8.26 4.47 -1.02
C TRP A 33 6.98 5.20 -0.63
N ALA A 34 6.95 6.54 -0.66
CA ALA A 34 5.77 7.33 -0.32
C ALA A 34 4.70 7.22 -1.42
N VAL A 35 5.12 7.10 -2.68
CA VAL A 35 4.20 6.83 -3.80
C VAL A 35 3.64 5.41 -3.68
N ARG A 36 4.51 4.41 -3.46
CA ARG A 36 4.08 3.02 -3.25
C ARG A 36 3.16 2.85 -2.05
N SER A 37 3.44 3.53 -0.94
CA SER A 37 2.58 3.52 0.26
C SER A 37 1.23 4.18 0.00
N SER A 38 1.21 5.26 -0.79
CA SER A 38 -0.06 5.89 -1.19
C SER A 38 -0.88 4.98 -2.11
N ALA A 39 -0.23 4.26 -3.03
CA ALA A 39 -0.89 3.25 -3.85
C ALA A 39 -1.39 2.09 -2.99
N ALA A 40 -0.57 1.55 -2.08
CA ALA A 40 -0.97 0.50 -1.16
C ALA A 40 -2.17 0.88 -0.29
N GLY A 41 -2.29 2.15 0.12
CA GLY A 41 -3.41 2.64 0.92
C GLY A 41 -4.68 2.97 0.13
N ASN A 42 -4.65 2.91 -1.20
CA ASN A 42 -5.78 3.29 -2.04
C ASN A 42 -6.84 2.18 -2.08
N PRO A 43 -8.13 2.46 -1.82
CA PRO A 43 -9.19 1.47 -1.81
C PRO A 43 -9.50 0.85 -3.18
N ASN A 44 -8.93 1.36 -4.29
CA ASN A 44 -9.03 0.74 -5.61
C ASN A 44 -7.83 -0.15 -5.96
N THR A 45 -6.83 -0.27 -5.08
CA THR A 45 -5.65 -1.08 -5.37
C THR A 45 -6.02 -2.55 -5.42
N PRO A 46 -5.69 -3.26 -6.52
CA PRO A 46 -6.01 -4.68 -6.67
C PRO A 46 -5.36 -5.55 -5.60
N ALA A 47 -6.04 -6.63 -5.23
CA ALA A 47 -5.56 -7.59 -4.24
C ALA A 47 -4.19 -8.18 -4.59
N ASP A 48 -3.95 -8.54 -5.85
CA ASP A 48 -2.66 -9.09 -6.31
C ASP A 48 -1.52 -8.08 -6.12
N THR A 49 -1.77 -6.80 -6.40
CA THR A 49 -0.80 -5.73 -6.14
C THR A 49 -0.55 -5.55 -4.64
N LEU A 50 -1.58 -5.68 -3.80
CA LEU A 50 -1.43 -5.63 -2.34
C LEU A 50 -0.60 -6.81 -1.82
N ILE A 51 -0.77 -8.01 -2.39
CA ILE A 51 0.05 -9.19 -2.08
C ILE A 51 1.53 -8.92 -2.40
N GLU A 52 1.83 -8.31 -3.55
CA GLU A 52 3.20 -7.94 -3.90
C GLU A 52 3.78 -6.89 -2.93
N LEU A 53 3.04 -5.81 -2.67
CA LEU A 53 3.45 -4.72 -1.77
C LEU A 53 3.55 -5.16 -0.30
N SER A 54 2.90 -6.25 0.10
CA SER A 54 3.04 -6.81 1.44
C SER A 54 4.48 -7.25 1.75
N LYS A 55 5.29 -7.46 0.71
CA LYS A 55 6.71 -7.84 0.80
C LYS A 55 7.66 -6.66 0.58
N ASP A 56 7.13 -5.44 0.48
CA ASP A 56 7.94 -4.24 0.23
C ASP A 56 8.99 -4.05 1.34
N SER A 57 10.19 -3.59 0.96
CA SER A 57 11.28 -3.36 1.91
C SER A 57 10.94 -2.28 2.94
N HIS A 58 10.11 -1.31 2.57
CA HIS A 58 9.75 -0.18 3.42
C HIS A 58 8.51 -0.49 4.28
N TRP A 59 8.67 -0.44 5.59
CA TRP A 59 7.59 -0.79 6.54
C TRP A 59 6.32 0.05 6.37
N ALA A 60 6.45 1.32 5.96
CA ALA A 60 5.28 2.17 5.75
C ALA A 60 4.40 1.67 4.60
N VAL A 61 4.99 1.08 3.55
CA VAL A 61 4.24 0.47 2.44
C VAL A 61 3.48 -0.75 2.95
N ARG A 62 4.16 -1.65 3.68
CA ARG A 62 3.53 -2.83 4.30
C ARG A 62 2.43 -2.45 5.30
N SER A 63 2.61 -1.36 6.03
CA SER A 63 1.63 -0.82 6.98
C SER A 63 0.39 -0.27 6.27
N SER A 64 0.57 0.36 5.10
CA SER A 64 -0.54 0.78 4.23
C SER A 64 -1.28 -0.42 3.64
N VAL A 65 -0.56 -1.47 3.20
CA VAL A 65 -1.19 -2.73 2.78
C VAL A 65 -2.02 -3.29 3.93
N ALA A 66 -1.44 -3.43 5.12
CA ALA A 66 -2.15 -3.96 6.28
C ALA A 66 -3.45 -3.20 6.63
N GLY A 67 -3.54 -1.90 6.32
CA GLY A 67 -4.73 -1.09 6.55
C GLY A 67 -5.71 -1.04 5.38
N ASN A 68 -5.42 -1.66 4.24
CA ASN A 68 -6.26 -1.56 3.05
C ASN A 68 -7.45 -2.56 3.13
N PRO A 69 -8.70 -2.12 2.90
CA PRO A 69 -9.88 -2.98 2.99
C PRO A 69 -9.96 -4.06 1.89
N ASN A 70 -9.11 -4.02 0.86
CA ASN A 70 -9.02 -5.06 -0.16
C ASN A 70 -7.89 -6.07 0.11
N THR A 71 -7.15 -5.92 1.21
CA THR A 71 -6.06 -6.86 1.52
C THR A 71 -6.64 -8.23 1.86
N PRO A 72 -6.17 -9.30 1.18
CA PRO A 72 -6.63 -10.66 1.47
C PRO A 72 -6.29 -11.10 2.89
N ALA A 73 -7.17 -11.89 3.50
CA ALA A 73 -7.03 -12.41 4.86
C ALA A 73 -5.69 -13.14 5.08
N ASP A 74 -5.28 -14.01 4.16
CA ASP A 74 -4.00 -14.74 4.26
C ASP A 74 -2.80 -13.79 4.26
N THR A 75 -2.89 -12.67 3.53
CA THR A 75 -1.84 -11.62 3.55
C THR A 75 -1.83 -10.89 4.89
N LEU A 76 -2.99 -10.64 5.50
CA LEU A 76 -3.08 -10.04 6.84
C LEU A 76 -2.52 -10.96 7.92
N VAL A 77 -2.71 -12.29 7.80
CA VAL A 77 -2.09 -13.28 8.70
C VAL A 77 -0.57 -13.19 8.64
N GLU A 78 0.02 -13.03 7.46
CA GLU A 78 1.47 -12.85 7.35
C GLU A 78 1.94 -11.49 7.89
N LEU A 79 1.21 -10.41 7.57
CA LEU A 79 1.53 -9.06 8.09
C LEU A 79 1.34 -8.94 9.62
N SER A 80 0.51 -9.79 10.24
CA SER A 80 0.38 -9.86 11.71
C SER A 80 1.68 -10.30 12.40
N LYS A 81 2.59 -10.94 11.67
CA LYS A 81 3.91 -11.40 12.13
C LYS A 81 5.04 -10.43 11.77
N ASP A 82 4.73 -9.30 11.12
CA ASP A 82 5.73 -8.34 10.65
C ASP A 82 6.61 -7.79 11.79
N SER A 83 7.86 -7.48 11.50
CA SER A 83 8.80 -6.93 12.49
C SER A 83 8.38 -5.56 13.02
N HIS A 84 7.71 -4.75 12.21
CA HIS A 84 7.26 -3.42 12.60
C HIS A 84 5.90 -3.42 13.29
N TYR A 85 5.85 -2.79 14.47
CA TYR A 85 4.63 -2.67 15.27
C TYR A 85 3.45 -2.06 14.50
N ALA A 86 3.70 -1.01 13.70
CA ALA A 86 2.65 -0.33 12.94
C ALA A 86 1.97 -1.26 11.91
N VAL A 87 2.73 -2.17 11.30
CA VAL A 87 2.22 -3.16 10.35
C VAL A 87 1.31 -4.15 11.09
N ARG A 88 1.80 -4.73 12.19
CA ARG A 88 1.01 -5.66 13.01
C ARG A 88 -0.27 -5.04 13.54
N ARG A 89 -0.20 -3.78 14.01
CA ARG A 89 -1.36 -3.04 14.53
C ARG A 89 -2.42 -2.83 13.45
N ASN A 90 -2.02 -2.42 12.25
CA ASN A 90 -2.97 -2.22 11.16
C ASN A 90 -3.56 -3.54 10.69
N ALA A 91 -2.76 -4.61 10.62
CA ALA A 91 -3.24 -5.94 10.29
C ALA A 91 -4.29 -6.40 11.32
N ALA A 92 -4.04 -6.27 12.62
CA ALA A 92 -5.01 -6.63 13.65
C ALA A 92 -6.31 -5.80 13.61
N GLY A 93 -6.27 -4.58 13.05
CA GLY A 93 -7.42 -3.68 12.96
C GLY A 93 -8.13 -3.71 11.60
N ASN A 94 -7.68 -4.51 10.64
CA ASN A 94 -8.27 -4.57 9.31
C ASN A 94 -9.61 -5.35 9.36
N PRO A 95 -10.67 -4.88 8.66
CA PRO A 95 -11.97 -5.58 8.64
C PRO A 95 -11.92 -7.00 8.05
N ASN A 96 -10.91 -7.33 7.26
CA ASN A 96 -10.73 -8.67 6.67
C ASN A 96 -9.86 -9.59 7.54
N THR A 97 -9.49 -9.17 8.74
CA THR A 97 -8.69 -9.99 9.64
C THR A 97 -9.53 -11.13 10.20
N PRO A 98 -9.07 -12.40 10.08
CA PRO A 98 -9.77 -13.57 10.61
C PRO A 98 -10.01 -13.56 12.12
#